data_AF-A0A949DUK9-F1
#
_entry.id   AF-A0A949DUK9-F1
#
_cell.length_a   1.000
_cell.length_b   1.000
_cell.length_c   1.000
_cell.angle_alpha   90.00
_cell.angle_beta   90.00
_cell.angle_gamma   90.00
#
_symmetry.space_group_name_H-M   'P 1'
#
loop_
_entity.id
_entity.type
_entity.pdbx_description
1 polymer ?
#
loop_
_entity_poly.entity_id
_entity_poly.type
_entity_poly.pdbx_seq_one_letter_code
_entity_poly.pdbx_strand_id
1 'polypeptide(L)'
;MKFPTLLTLLLFVLASLFTIGCNTLIEKYHNISQQLLENPLFSYGVRGWQTKESPSSEIVLQDGTVTLKSSDKEGQKEIFQEVKGQNQDAIFRLEAELQTTDVAAGEKNWNKARLLLVPIIDGKASYKLKHVAASLVGTKGWKRVSEVFYFPKGCQAIRVVAQMSRCSGEFSLRNPTLYRVVETPLFSFSKWLVIPLWAVFFFSMFQPCLRGKGNFFSKMLLVLTVVAIVAGTTIPGRFKNDLRDDLLDETRSYTTSVQETVKEVLVAEHVRPFDLPKVDITKLAHFFLFALLTLLLLLTNPEISVKLLLLNLFLVACSTELIQLYVEGRSPLIRDVVIDMAGGGMTVVLWYLTMVRKRTGEAKNGMC
;
A
#
# COMPACT_ATOMS: atom_id res chain seq x y z
N MET A 1 18.20 -11.38 -34.07
CA MET A 1 17.59 -10.02 -33.96
C MET A 1 18.21 -9.31 -32.78
N LYS A 2 18.88 -8.17 -32.97
CA LYS A 2 19.33 -7.31 -31.86
C LYS A 2 18.06 -6.75 -31.20
N PHE A 3 17.80 -7.08 -29.94
CA PHE A 3 16.70 -6.47 -29.19
C PHE A 3 16.87 -4.94 -29.23
N PRO A 4 15.80 -4.15 -29.38
CA PRO A 4 15.86 -2.69 -29.26
C PRO A 4 16.04 -2.27 -27.79
N THR A 5 17.01 -2.87 -27.10
CA THR A 5 17.29 -2.71 -25.66
C THR A 5 17.53 -1.24 -25.32
N LEU A 6 18.21 -0.50 -26.20
CA LEU A 6 18.46 0.93 -25.98
C LEU A 6 17.17 1.75 -26.03
N LEU A 7 16.28 1.48 -26.99
CA LEU A 7 14.99 2.19 -27.08
C LEU A 7 14.11 1.87 -25.87
N THR A 8 14.01 0.59 -25.48
CA THR A 8 13.23 0.19 -24.31
C THR A 8 13.76 0.83 -23.02
N LEU A 9 15.08 0.87 -22.83
CA LEU A 9 15.71 1.55 -21.69
C LEU A 9 15.46 3.06 -21.72
N LEU A 10 15.58 3.70 -22.88
CA LEU A 10 15.30 5.13 -23.01
C LEU A 10 13.84 5.44 -22.68
N LEU A 11 12.89 4.67 -23.21
CA LEU A 11 11.47 4.80 -22.91
C LEU A 11 11.19 4.62 -21.42
N PHE A 12 11.81 3.62 -20.78
CA PHE A 12 11.70 3.41 -19.34
C PHE A 12 12.20 4.61 -18.53
N VAL A 13 13.39 5.13 -18.86
CA VAL A 13 13.98 6.27 -18.15
C VAL A 13 13.11 7.51 -18.32
N LEU A 14 12.66 7.81 -19.54
CA LEU A 14 11.78 8.95 -19.82
C LEU A 14 10.44 8.80 -19.07
N ALA A 15 9.83 7.62 -19.10
CA ALA A 15 8.59 7.33 -18.38
C ALA A 15 8.77 7.48 -16.86
N SER A 16 9.87 6.98 -16.32
CA SER A 16 10.19 7.05 -14.90
C SER A 16 10.41 8.50 -14.46
N LEU A 17 11.26 9.25 -15.18
CA LEU A 17 11.55 10.66 -14.87
C LEU A 17 10.30 11.52 -14.96
N PHE A 18 9.45 11.31 -15.98
CA PHE A 18 8.18 12.02 -16.11
C PHE A 18 7.22 11.68 -14.97
N THR A 19 7.05 10.39 -14.66
CA THR A 19 6.17 9.92 -13.58
C THR A 19 6.60 10.49 -12.23
N ILE A 20 7.90 10.41 -11.90
CA ILE A 20 8.45 10.93 -10.64
C ILE A 20 8.37 12.46 -10.61
N GLY A 21 8.75 13.14 -11.70
CA GLY A 21 8.73 14.59 -11.81
C GLY A 21 7.33 15.15 -11.61
N CYS A 22 6.33 14.63 -12.34
CA CYS A 22 4.94 15.04 -12.16
C CYS A 22 4.41 14.75 -10.75
N ASN A 23 4.74 13.58 -10.18
CA ASN A 23 4.31 13.22 -8.83
C ASN A 23 4.93 14.09 -7.71
N THR A 24 6.13 14.65 -7.94
CA THR A 24 6.87 15.43 -6.94
C THR A 24 6.70 16.93 -7.09
N LEU A 25 6.56 17.42 -8.32
CA LEU A 25 6.51 18.85 -8.64
C LEU A 25 5.08 19.40 -8.73
N ILE A 26 4.10 18.55 -9.05
CA ILE A 26 2.70 18.98 -9.19
C ILE A 26 1.99 18.77 -7.86
N GLU A 27 1.40 19.84 -7.32
CA GLU A 27 0.53 19.73 -6.15
C GLU A 27 -0.69 18.86 -6.51
N LYS A 28 -0.84 17.73 -5.81
CA LYS A 28 -1.87 16.74 -6.13
C LYS A 28 -3.27 17.23 -5.81
N TYR A 29 -3.42 17.95 -4.71
CA TYR A 29 -4.70 18.32 -4.12
C TYR A 29 -4.72 19.79 -3.73
N HIS A 30 -5.82 20.48 -4.04
CA HIS A 30 -6.05 21.84 -3.54
C HIS A 30 -7.30 21.90 -2.67
N ASN A 31 -7.33 22.83 -1.73
CA ASN A 31 -8.46 23.04 -0.84
C ASN A 31 -9.64 23.66 -1.60
N ILE A 32 -10.83 23.08 -1.43
CA ILE A 32 -12.09 23.61 -1.98
C ILE A 32 -13.06 24.11 -0.90
N SER A 33 -12.83 23.74 0.36
CA SER A 33 -13.62 24.23 1.48
C SER A 33 -12.84 25.23 2.32
N GLN A 34 -13.58 26.00 3.12
CA GLN A 34 -13.01 26.62 4.31
C GLN A 34 -12.56 25.55 5.32
N GLN A 35 -11.84 25.97 6.35
CA GLN A 35 -11.47 25.14 7.49
C GLN A 35 -12.73 24.51 8.10
N LEU A 36 -12.72 23.19 8.25
CA LEU A 36 -13.85 22.44 8.80
C LEU A 36 -13.78 22.28 10.32
N LEU A 37 -12.60 22.45 10.92
CA LEU A 37 -12.46 22.37 12.37
C LEU A 37 -12.86 23.68 13.05
N GLU A 38 -13.60 23.56 14.16
CA GLU A 38 -13.88 24.66 15.06
C GLU A 38 -12.71 24.85 16.02
N ASN A 39 -12.31 26.11 16.23
CA ASN A 39 -11.21 26.49 17.13
C ASN A 39 -9.92 25.65 16.93
N PRO A 40 -9.40 25.55 15.68
CA PRO A 40 -8.24 24.70 15.37
C PRO A 40 -6.95 25.17 16.04
N LEU A 41 -6.85 26.45 16.40
CA LEU A 41 -5.68 27.02 17.09
C LEU A 41 -5.77 26.91 18.61
N PHE A 42 -6.85 26.32 19.14
CA PHE A 42 -7.13 26.23 20.57
C PHE A 42 -7.11 27.58 21.31
N SER A 43 -7.35 28.69 20.60
CA SER A 43 -7.34 30.05 21.16
C SER A 43 -8.43 30.27 22.21
N TYR A 44 -9.50 29.48 22.16
CA TYR A 44 -10.62 29.51 23.10
C TYR A 44 -10.68 28.24 23.96
N GLY A 45 -9.52 27.71 24.35
CA GLY A 45 -9.47 26.45 25.08
C GLY A 45 -9.75 25.25 24.18
N VAL A 46 -10.38 24.22 24.73
CA VAL A 46 -10.91 23.06 24.00
C VAL A 46 -12.35 23.26 23.51
N ARG A 47 -12.84 24.51 23.40
CA ARG A 47 -14.19 24.78 22.91
C ARG A 47 -14.38 24.20 21.50
N GLY A 48 -15.47 23.46 21.29
CA GLY A 48 -15.76 22.73 20.06
C GLY A 48 -15.11 21.34 20.00
N TRP A 49 -14.22 21.00 20.94
CA TRP A 49 -13.58 19.69 21.05
C TRP A 49 -14.17 18.93 22.25
N GLN A 50 -14.32 17.63 22.09
CA GLN A 50 -14.73 16.71 23.14
C GLN A 50 -13.51 15.95 23.65
N THR A 51 -13.45 15.72 24.95
CA THR A 51 -12.37 14.96 25.58
C THR A 51 -12.92 13.68 26.21
N LYS A 52 -12.09 12.65 26.20
CA LYS A 52 -12.33 11.41 26.94
C LYS A 52 -11.05 11.03 27.66
N GLU A 53 -11.12 11.06 28.98
CA GLU A 53 -9.98 10.90 29.88
C GLU A 53 -10.17 9.67 30.78
N SER A 54 -9.06 9.01 31.10
CA SER A 54 -9.01 7.99 32.15
C SER A 54 -8.43 8.63 33.43
N PRO A 55 -8.61 8.04 34.63
CA PRO A 55 -8.12 8.63 35.89
C PRO A 55 -6.61 8.93 35.94
N SER A 56 -5.82 8.21 35.13
CA SER A 56 -4.36 8.26 35.04
C SER A 56 -3.84 9.17 33.92
N SER A 57 -4.64 10.14 33.50
CA SER A 57 -4.28 11.04 32.40
C SER A 57 -4.70 12.45 32.61
N GLU A 58 -4.00 13.32 31.90
CA GLU A 58 -4.22 14.75 31.92
C GLU A 58 -4.19 15.28 30.49
N ILE A 59 -5.10 16.20 30.18
CA ILE A 59 -5.07 17.01 28.96
C ILE A 59 -4.65 18.42 29.35
N VAL A 60 -3.43 18.79 28.97
CA VAL A 60 -2.86 20.10 29.25
C VAL A 60 -2.95 20.96 28.00
N LEU A 61 -3.53 22.15 28.13
CA LEU A 61 -3.51 23.15 27.08
C LEU A 61 -2.55 24.28 27.46
N GLN A 62 -1.54 24.52 26.62
CA GLN A 62 -0.58 25.60 26.83
C GLN A 62 -0.20 26.21 25.47
N ASP A 63 -0.26 27.54 25.35
CA ASP A 63 0.20 28.30 24.17
C ASP A 63 -0.36 27.76 22.82
N GLY A 64 -1.66 27.46 22.77
CA GLY A 64 -2.32 26.92 21.57
C GLY A 64 -1.90 25.48 21.21
N THR A 65 -1.30 24.76 22.16
CA THR A 65 -0.88 23.36 22.03
C THR A 65 -1.65 22.49 23.01
N VAL A 66 -2.27 21.43 22.51
CA VAL A 66 -2.89 20.39 23.34
C VAL A 66 -1.88 19.28 23.57
N THR A 67 -1.64 18.94 24.83
CA THR A 67 -0.77 17.83 25.23
C THR A 67 -1.59 16.80 25.99
N LEU A 68 -1.63 15.58 25.45
CA LEU A 68 -2.17 14.40 26.13
C LEU A 68 -1.04 13.76 26.92
N LYS A 69 -1.22 13.59 28.23
CA LYS A 69 -0.27 12.92 29.12
C LYS A 69 -0.86 11.63 29.67
N SER A 70 -0.04 10.59 29.73
CA SER A 70 -0.43 9.29 30.28
C SER A 70 0.70 8.67 31.09
N SER A 71 0.43 8.38 32.36
CA SER A 71 1.38 7.68 33.23
C SER A 71 1.31 6.16 33.13
N ASP A 72 0.22 5.61 32.59
CA ASP A 72 -0.01 4.16 32.46
C ASP A 72 -0.28 3.71 31.01
N LYS A 73 -0.26 2.38 30.82
CA LYS A 73 -0.57 1.72 29.55
C LYS A 73 -1.98 1.12 29.51
N GLU A 74 -2.83 1.42 30.50
CA GLU A 74 -4.17 0.84 30.61
C GLU A 74 -5.25 1.79 30.09
N GLY A 75 -5.08 3.11 30.27
CA GLY A 75 -6.07 4.09 29.86
C GLY A 75 -6.07 4.43 28.37
N GLN A 76 -7.20 4.94 27.90
CA GLN A 76 -7.34 5.61 26.61
C GLN A 76 -7.61 7.09 26.85
N LYS A 77 -6.95 7.93 26.06
CA LYS A 77 -7.05 9.38 26.15
C LYS A 77 -7.23 9.92 24.76
N GLU A 78 -8.26 10.73 24.57
CA GLU A 78 -8.52 11.32 23.26
C GLU A 78 -9.15 12.69 23.39
N ILE A 79 -8.72 13.58 22.50
CA ILE A 79 -9.42 14.80 22.15
C ILE A 79 -9.90 14.66 20.72
N PHE A 80 -11.17 14.96 20.49
CA PHE A 80 -11.77 14.78 19.18
C PHE A 80 -12.81 15.84 18.86
N GLN A 81 -13.02 16.04 17.57
CA GLN A 81 -14.09 16.87 17.05
C GLN A 81 -14.80 16.14 15.93
N GLU A 82 -16.12 16.14 15.97
CA GLU A 82 -16.96 15.55 14.95
C GLU A 82 -17.47 16.64 14.01
N VAL A 83 -17.18 16.49 12.73
CA VAL A 83 -17.62 17.39 11.67
C VAL A 83 -18.79 16.73 10.95
N LYS A 84 -19.98 17.31 11.11
CA LYS A 84 -21.21 16.90 10.43
C LYS A 84 -21.39 17.70 9.14
N GLY A 85 -21.94 17.09 8.08
CA GLY A 85 -22.18 17.79 6.81
C GLY A 85 -22.17 16.86 5.58
N GLN A 86 -22.13 17.44 4.38
CA GLN A 86 -21.98 16.70 3.11
C GLN A 86 -20.56 16.11 2.99
N ASN A 87 -20.33 15.03 3.73
CA ASN A 87 -19.05 14.31 3.80
C ASN A 87 -18.99 13.08 2.87
N GLN A 88 -20.00 12.91 2.02
CA GLN A 88 -20.11 11.77 1.13
C GLN A 88 -19.25 11.98 -0.12
N ASP A 89 -18.58 10.90 -0.54
CA ASP A 89 -17.78 10.86 -1.77
C ASP A 89 -16.78 12.02 -1.87
N ALA A 90 -16.11 12.28 -0.75
CA ALA A 90 -15.26 13.45 -0.57
C ALA A 90 -13.84 13.05 -0.16
N ILE A 91 -12.88 13.85 -0.62
CA ILE A 91 -11.48 13.75 -0.24
C ILE A 91 -11.21 14.81 0.82
N PHE A 92 -10.54 14.42 1.89
CA PHE A 92 -10.18 15.28 3.01
C PHE A 92 -8.66 15.31 3.19
N ARG A 93 -8.12 16.49 3.49
CA ARG A 93 -6.73 16.66 3.92
C ARG A 93 -6.74 17.06 5.40
N LEU A 94 -6.14 16.21 6.23
CA LEU A 94 -5.89 16.47 7.65
C LEU A 94 -4.42 16.79 7.83
N GLU A 95 -4.13 17.96 8.38
CA GLU A 95 -2.78 18.37 8.73
C GLU A 95 -2.69 18.76 10.19
N ALA A 96 -1.54 18.52 10.82
CA ALA A 96 -1.25 19.01 12.16
C ALA A 96 0.27 19.01 12.39
N GLU A 97 0.72 19.79 13.36
CA GLU A 97 2.07 19.63 13.92
C GLU A 97 1.99 18.75 15.15
N LEU A 98 2.88 17.76 15.22
CA LEU A 98 2.89 16.73 16.25
C LEU A 98 4.26 16.65 16.92
N GLN A 99 4.26 16.40 18.22
CA GLN A 99 5.45 16.10 19.03
C GLN A 99 5.14 14.95 19.98
N THR A 100 6.14 14.11 20.28
CA THR A 100 6.03 13.09 21.32
C THR A 100 7.22 13.11 22.27
N THR A 101 6.97 12.84 23.54
CA THR A 101 8.01 12.69 24.58
C THR A 101 7.80 11.36 25.27
N ASP A 102 8.82 10.49 25.22
CA ASP A 102 8.89 9.20 25.90
C ASP A 102 7.66 8.30 25.71
N VAL A 103 7.07 8.33 24.50
CA VAL A 103 5.88 7.53 24.21
C VAL A 103 6.24 6.05 24.12
N ALA A 104 5.87 5.29 25.14
CA ALA A 104 6.09 3.85 25.17
C ALA A 104 4.84 3.11 24.65
N ALA A 105 5.02 2.33 23.58
CA ALA A 105 3.94 1.53 23.00
C ALA A 105 3.34 0.55 24.02
N GLY A 106 2.05 0.29 23.88
CA GLY A 106 1.35 -0.76 24.60
C GLY A 106 1.46 -2.12 23.91
N GLU A 107 0.70 -3.08 24.41
CA GLU A 107 0.72 -4.48 23.96
C GLU A 107 0.41 -4.66 22.47
N LYS A 108 -0.61 -3.97 21.95
CA LYS A 108 -1.04 -4.12 20.56
C LYS A 108 -0.32 -3.12 19.65
N ASN A 109 -0.14 -3.47 18.38
CA ASN A 109 0.56 -2.61 17.41
C ASN A 109 -0.07 -1.22 17.21
N TRP A 110 -1.35 -1.06 17.56
CA TRP A 110 -2.09 0.20 17.54
C TRP A 110 -2.11 0.95 18.88
N ASN A 111 -1.54 0.39 19.95
CA ASN A 111 -1.48 1.03 21.27
C ASN A 111 -0.33 2.06 21.30
N LYS A 112 -0.56 3.21 20.68
CA LYS A 112 0.42 4.27 20.39
C LYS A 112 -0.25 5.64 20.42
N ALA A 113 0.56 6.70 20.41
CA ALA A 113 0.10 8.06 20.13
C ALA A 113 -0.29 8.17 18.66
N ARG A 114 -1.51 8.63 18.36
CA ARG A 114 -2.07 8.63 17.01
C ARG A 114 -2.88 9.87 16.71
N LEU A 115 -2.77 10.34 15.48
CA LEU A 115 -3.70 11.29 14.86
C LEU A 115 -4.53 10.55 13.81
N LEU A 116 -5.85 10.64 13.91
CA LEU A 116 -6.80 9.90 13.08
C LEU A 116 -7.82 10.83 12.43
N LEU A 117 -8.30 10.42 11.25
CA LEU A 117 -9.53 10.92 10.64
C LEU A 117 -10.46 9.72 10.39
N VAL A 118 -11.50 9.60 11.20
CA VAL A 118 -12.37 8.41 11.24
C VAL A 118 -13.73 8.76 10.64
N PRO A 119 -14.19 8.07 9.59
CA PRO A 119 -15.53 8.25 9.07
C PRO A 119 -16.57 7.58 9.96
N ILE A 120 -17.74 8.22 10.09
CA ILE A 120 -18.93 7.69 10.75
C ILE A 120 -19.90 7.21 9.66
N ILE A 121 -20.10 5.90 9.61
CA ILE A 121 -20.98 5.21 8.66
C ILE A 121 -22.00 4.43 9.48
N ASP A 122 -23.28 4.57 9.16
CA ASP A 122 -24.40 3.96 9.91
C ASP A 122 -24.35 4.26 11.41
N GLY A 123 -23.99 5.50 11.77
CA GLY A 123 -23.86 5.96 13.15
C GLY A 123 -22.67 5.39 13.94
N LYS A 124 -21.79 4.59 13.30
CA LYS A 124 -20.62 3.97 13.94
C LYS A 124 -19.31 4.41 13.30
N ALA A 125 -18.28 4.54 14.13
CA ALA A 125 -16.92 4.79 13.66
C ALA A 125 -16.40 3.58 12.84
N SER A 126 -16.03 3.83 11.58
CA SER A 126 -15.51 2.80 10.68
C SER A 126 -13.99 2.87 10.56
N TYR A 127 -13.32 1.82 11.01
CA TYR A 127 -11.85 1.68 10.95
C TYR A 127 -11.37 0.82 9.77
N LYS A 128 -12.30 0.39 8.88
CA LYS A 128 -11.98 -0.40 7.69
C LYS A 128 -11.25 0.43 6.63
N LEU A 129 -11.59 1.72 6.54
CA LEU A 129 -10.97 2.66 5.61
C LEU A 129 -9.65 3.20 6.17
N LYS A 130 -8.79 3.74 5.31
CA LYS A 130 -7.61 4.51 5.75
C LYS A 130 -8.09 5.62 6.69
N HIS A 131 -7.57 5.63 7.92
CA HIS A 131 -8.02 6.56 8.97
C HIS A 131 -6.87 7.06 9.85
N VAL A 132 -5.64 6.58 9.66
CA VAL A 132 -4.47 7.00 10.46
C VAL A 132 -3.68 8.04 9.69
N ALA A 133 -3.54 9.25 10.24
CA ALA A 133 -2.64 10.28 9.72
C ALA A 133 -1.23 10.12 10.28
N ALA A 134 -1.12 9.82 11.58
CA ALA A 134 0.17 9.58 12.22
C ALA A 134 0.04 8.51 13.30
N SER A 135 1.12 7.75 13.48
CA SER A 135 1.30 6.79 14.58
C SER A 135 2.73 6.91 15.10
N LEU A 136 2.89 7.34 16.34
CA LEU A 136 4.14 7.80 16.92
C LEU A 136 4.47 7.03 18.21
N VAL A 137 5.77 6.77 18.39
CA VAL A 137 6.39 6.15 19.56
C VAL A 137 7.75 6.80 19.78
N GLY A 138 8.24 6.75 21.02
CA GLY A 138 9.48 7.38 21.45
C GLY A 138 9.41 8.89 21.47
N THR A 139 10.58 9.52 21.58
CA THR A 139 10.73 10.97 21.62
C THR A 139 11.00 11.51 20.23
N LYS A 140 10.14 12.42 19.76
CA LYS A 140 10.22 13.05 18.44
C LYS A 140 9.88 14.52 18.58
N GLY A 141 10.75 15.39 18.07
CA GLY A 141 10.48 16.82 17.98
C GLY A 141 9.30 17.14 17.06
N TRP A 142 8.92 18.41 17.03
CA TRP A 142 7.83 18.91 16.20
C TRP A 142 8.01 18.51 14.72
N LYS A 143 7.00 17.82 14.19
CA LYS A 143 6.92 17.45 12.78
C LYS A 143 5.53 17.75 12.25
N ARG A 144 5.47 18.43 11.11
CA ARG A 144 4.22 18.60 10.36
C ARG A 144 3.85 17.29 9.67
N VAL A 145 2.61 16.86 9.88
CA VAL A 145 1.98 15.74 9.19
C VAL A 145 0.87 16.29 8.31
N SER A 146 0.77 15.78 7.09
CA SER A 146 -0.31 16.11 6.14
C SER A 146 -0.70 14.83 5.45
N GLU A 147 -1.92 14.37 5.67
CA GLU A 147 -2.44 13.13 5.12
C GLU A 147 -3.79 13.33 4.44
N VAL A 148 -3.98 12.60 3.34
CA VAL A 148 -5.19 12.67 2.52
C VAL A 148 -5.99 11.38 2.68
N PHE A 149 -7.30 11.55 2.82
CA PHE A 149 -8.30 10.52 3.09
C PHE A 149 -9.43 10.63 2.09
N TYR A 150 -9.90 9.49 1.58
CA TYR A 150 -11.10 9.42 0.74
C TYR A 150 -12.18 8.67 1.49
N PHE A 151 -13.37 9.26 1.61
CA PHE A 151 -14.52 8.63 2.23
C PHE A 151 -15.66 8.44 1.22
N PRO A 152 -16.16 7.21 1.05
CA PRO A 152 -17.15 6.88 0.03
C PRO A 152 -18.54 7.41 0.39
N LYS A 153 -19.51 7.15 -0.50
CA LYS A 153 -20.93 7.39 -0.24
C LYS A 153 -21.39 6.69 1.06
N GLY A 154 -22.28 7.32 1.80
CA GLY A 154 -22.77 6.82 3.10
C GLY A 154 -22.04 7.37 4.34
N CYS A 155 -20.95 8.14 4.17
CA CYS A 155 -20.31 8.84 5.28
C CYS A 155 -21.19 10.01 5.78
N GLN A 156 -21.70 9.90 7.01
CA GLN A 156 -22.61 10.89 7.61
C GLN A 156 -21.86 11.99 8.35
N ALA A 157 -20.77 11.62 9.02
CA ALA A 157 -19.90 12.52 9.75
C ALA A 157 -18.46 12.01 9.69
N ILE A 158 -17.51 12.89 10.00
CA ILE A 158 -16.10 12.52 10.14
C ILE A 158 -15.60 13.00 11.50
N ARG A 159 -14.68 12.26 12.09
CA ARG A 159 -14.13 12.56 13.41
C ARG A 159 -12.63 12.70 13.33
N VAL A 160 -12.11 13.88 13.65
CA VAL A 160 -10.68 14.08 13.88
C VAL A 160 -10.39 13.67 15.32
N VAL A 161 -9.45 12.75 15.52
CA VAL A 161 -9.10 12.22 16.83
C VAL A 161 -7.60 12.31 17.04
N ALA A 162 -7.16 13.02 18.07
CA ALA A 162 -5.82 12.89 18.61
C ALA A 162 -5.92 12.04 19.87
N GLN A 163 -5.18 10.93 19.93
CA GLN A 163 -5.32 9.98 21.03
C GLN A 163 -4.01 9.32 21.46
N MET A 164 -3.97 8.96 22.74
CA MET A 164 -3.05 8.00 23.32
C MET A 164 -3.85 6.77 23.74
N SER A 165 -3.64 5.66 23.05
CA SER A 165 -4.40 4.43 23.27
C SER A 165 -3.50 3.42 23.98
N ARG A 166 -3.75 3.18 25.28
CA ARG A 166 -3.03 2.16 26.08
C ARG A 166 -1.51 2.30 25.98
N CYS A 167 -1.03 3.53 26.06
CA CYS A 167 0.39 3.87 25.98
C CYS A 167 0.71 5.00 26.97
N SER A 168 1.95 5.06 27.43
CA SER A 168 2.43 6.09 28.36
C SER A 168 3.27 7.15 27.62
N GLY A 169 3.57 8.26 28.29
CA GLY A 169 4.35 9.38 27.77
C GLY A 169 3.49 10.61 27.48
N GLU A 170 3.98 11.48 26.60
CA GLU A 170 3.30 12.72 26.19
C GLU A 170 3.13 12.80 24.68
N PHE A 171 1.95 13.23 24.24
CA PHE A 171 1.63 13.48 22.84
C PHE A 171 1.05 14.87 22.69
N SER A 172 1.79 15.75 22.01
CA SER A 172 1.40 17.14 21.79
C SER A 172 0.98 17.37 20.34
N LEU A 173 -0.06 18.17 20.16
CA LEU A 173 -0.64 18.55 18.88
C LEU A 173 -0.95 20.05 18.86
N ARG A 174 -0.61 20.71 17.77
CA ARG A 174 -0.99 22.11 17.50
C ARG A 174 -1.31 22.33 16.03
N ASN A 175 -2.05 23.40 15.76
CA ASN A 175 -2.50 23.81 14.43
C ASN A 175 -3.18 22.68 13.60
N PRO A 176 -4.08 21.84 14.16
CA PRO A 176 -4.86 20.91 13.35
C PRO A 176 -5.67 21.64 12.30
N THR A 177 -5.65 21.15 11.07
CA THR A 177 -6.48 21.67 9.98
C THR A 177 -7.14 20.55 9.21
N LEU A 178 -8.38 20.77 8.78
CA LEU A 178 -9.15 19.84 7.99
C LEU A 178 -9.84 20.58 6.85
N TYR A 179 -9.55 20.17 5.63
CA TYR A 179 -10.15 20.72 4.43
C TYR A 179 -10.72 19.62 3.56
N ARG A 180 -11.81 19.91 2.86
CA ARG A 180 -12.16 19.16 1.65
C ARG A 180 -11.22 19.58 0.55
N VAL A 181 -10.72 18.59 -0.18
CA VAL A 181 -9.81 18.79 -1.29
C VAL A 181 -10.32 18.09 -2.54
N VAL A 182 -9.85 18.55 -3.70
CA VAL A 182 -10.02 17.84 -4.96
C VAL A 182 -8.69 17.76 -5.68
N GLU A 183 -8.56 16.79 -6.58
CA GLU A 183 -7.37 16.68 -7.41
C GLU A 183 -7.20 17.92 -8.29
N THR A 184 -5.98 18.42 -8.39
CA THR A 184 -5.71 19.55 -9.28
C THR A 184 -5.88 19.12 -10.73
N PRO A 185 -6.44 19.97 -11.62
CA PRO A 185 -6.59 19.64 -13.04
C PRO A 185 -5.27 19.23 -13.69
N LEU A 186 -4.16 19.87 -13.27
CA LEU A 186 -2.82 19.56 -13.77
C LEU A 186 -2.35 18.15 -13.35
N PHE A 187 -2.59 17.74 -12.10
CA PHE A 187 -2.27 16.39 -11.66
C PHE A 187 -3.13 15.35 -12.37
N SER A 188 -4.44 15.60 -12.50
CA SER A 188 -5.36 14.76 -13.26
C SER A 188 -4.96 14.61 -14.72
N PHE A 189 -4.52 15.69 -15.36
CA PHE A 189 -3.99 15.64 -16.73
C PHE A 189 -2.71 14.79 -16.82
N SER A 190 -1.80 14.90 -15.84
CA SER A 190 -0.59 14.09 -15.81
C SER A 190 -0.87 12.58 -15.74
N LYS A 191 -1.92 12.14 -15.01
CA LYS A 191 -2.38 10.74 -14.99
C LYS A 191 -2.67 10.21 -16.40
N TRP A 192 -3.40 11.00 -17.18
CA TRP A 192 -3.77 10.64 -18.55
C TRP A 192 -2.58 10.59 -19.52
N LEU A 193 -1.46 11.25 -19.20
CA LEU A 193 -0.21 11.14 -19.96
C LEU A 193 0.67 9.97 -19.53
N VAL A 194 0.69 9.66 -18.23
CA VAL A 194 1.49 8.57 -17.67
C VAL A 194 1.04 7.21 -18.22
N ILE A 195 -0.27 6.97 -18.33
CA ILE A 195 -0.83 5.70 -18.84
C ILE A 195 -0.32 5.35 -20.25
N PRO A 196 -0.52 6.21 -21.29
CA PRO A 196 -0.05 5.90 -22.64
C PRO A 196 1.48 5.81 -22.72
N LEU A 197 2.21 6.58 -21.91
CA LEU A 197 3.67 6.52 -21.87
C LEU A 197 4.17 5.13 -21.40
N TRP A 198 3.58 4.59 -20.33
CA TRP A 198 3.88 3.23 -19.89
C TRP A 198 3.37 2.16 -20.87
N ALA A 199 2.23 2.39 -21.53
CA ALA A 199 1.75 1.48 -22.57
C ALA A 199 2.71 1.38 -23.76
N VAL A 200 3.29 2.50 -24.22
CA VAL A 200 4.33 2.52 -25.26
C VAL A 200 5.58 1.77 -24.81
N PHE A 201 6.00 1.95 -23.56
CA PHE A 201 7.11 1.19 -22.98
C PHE A 201 6.85 -0.32 -22.99
N PHE A 202 5.72 -0.79 -22.44
CA PHE A 202 5.39 -2.22 -22.44
C PHE A 202 5.26 -2.79 -23.85
N PHE A 203 4.64 -2.03 -24.77
CA PHE A 203 4.55 -2.45 -26.16
C PHE A 203 5.93 -2.63 -26.80
N SER A 204 6.82 -1.64 -26.66
CA SER A 204 8.21 -1.72 -27.14
C SER A 204 8.95 -2.94 -26.59
N MET A 205 8.74 -3.23 -25.31
CA MET A 205 9.39 -4.32 -24.60
C MET A 205 8.92 -5.71 -25.07
N PHE A 206 7.61 -5.91 -25.24
CA PHE A 206 7.03 -7.23 -25.54
C PHE A 206 6.86 -7.50 -27.04
N GLN A 207 6.89 -6.47 -27.91
CA GLN A 207 6.77 -6.62 -29.36
C GLN A 207 7.73 -7.67 -29.96
N PRO A 208 9.01 -7.78 -29.56
CA PRO A 208 9.91 -8.82 -30.08
C PRO A 208 9.44 -10.24 -29.76
N CYS A 209 8.88 -10.48 -28.57
CA CYS A 209 8.33 -11.78 -28.17
C CYS A 209 7.06 -12.11 -28.95
N LEU A 210 6.20 -11.11 -29.22
CA LEU A 210 4.99 -11.29 -30.04
C LEU A 210 5.32 -11.64 -31.51
N ARG A 211 6.42 -11.12 -32.04
CA ARG A 211 6.94 -11.48 -33.38
C ARG A 211 7.82 -12.74 -33.39
N GLY A 212 8.14 -13.30 -32.22
CA GLY A 212 9.04 -14.44 -32.07
C GLY A 212 8.43 -15.78 -32.51
N LYS A 213 9.19 -16.86 -32.25
CA LYS A 213 8.88 -18.25 -32.67
C LYS A 213 7.80 -18.94 -31.83
N GLY A 214 7.24 -18.28 -30.81
CA GLY A 214 6.19 -18.85 -29.96
C GLY A 214 4.88 -19.15 -30.70
N ASN A 215 4.13 -20.15 -30.22
CA ASN A 215 2.79 -20.45 -30.73
C ASN A 215 1.79 -19.33 -30.38
N PHE A 216 0.66 -19.30 -31.09
CA PHE A 216 -0.38 -18.28 -30.87
C PHE A 216 -0.86 -18.24 -29.42
N PHE A 217 -1.07 -19.39 -28.79
CA PHE A 217 -1.59 -19.49 -27.43
C PHE A 217 -0.64 -18.87 -26.38
N SER A 218 0.66 -19.16 -26.44
CA SER A 218 1.66 -18.56 -25.53
C SER A 218 1.75 -17.04 -25.67
N LYS A 219 1.62 -16.53 -26.90
CA LYS A 219 1.59 -15.08 -27.18
C LYS A 219 0.32 -14.43 -26.61
N MET A 220 -0.84 -15.06 -26.80
CA MET A 220 -2.09 -14.58 -26.22
C MET A 220 -2.01 -14.57 -24.68
N LEU A 221 -1.52 -15.65 -24.07
CA LEU A 221 -1.37 -15.76 -22.62
C LEU A 221 -0.34 -14.75 -22.08
N LEU A 222 0.72 -14.45 -22.83
CA LEU A 222 1.68 -13.41 -22.49
C LEU A 222 0.99 -12.04 -22.41
N VAL A 223 0.20 -11.67 -23.43
CA VAL A 223 -0.56 -10.42 -23.43
C VAL A 223 -1.53 -10.37 -22.25
N LEU A 224 -2.29 -11.43 -22.01
CA LEU A 224 -3.22 -11.50 -20.88
C LEU A 224 -2.51 -11.38 -19.53
N THR A 225 -1.33 -11.99 -19.38
CA THR A 225 -0.52 -11.91 -18.16
C THR A 225 -0.03 -10.48 -17.92
N VAL A 226 0.48 -9.81 -18.95
CA VAL A 226 0.90 -8.40 -18.85
C VAL A 226 -0.28 -7.50 -18.50
N VAL A 227 -1.43 -7.69 -19.15
CA VAL A 227 -2.67 -6.96 -18.83
C VAL A 227 -3.09 -7.22 -17.39
N ALA A 228 -3.03 -8.48 -16.91
CA ALA A 228 -3.38 -8.82 -15.53
C ALA A 228 -2.46 -8.15 -14.51
N ILE A 229 -1.14 -8.11 -14.77
CA ILE A 229 -0.16 -7.41 -13.91
C ILE A 229 -0.48 -5.91 -13.87
N VAL A 230 -0.63 -5.27 -15.04
CA VAL A 230 -0.92 -3.83 -15.11
C VAL A 230 -2.25 -3.53 -14.43
N ALA A 231 -3.32 -4.26 -14.77
CA ALA A 231 -4.64 -4.10 -14.15
C ALA A 231 -4.55 -4.26 -12.62
N GLY A 232 -3.94 -5.34 -12.13
CA GLY A 232 -3.77 -5.62 -10.70
C GLY A 232 -3.03 -4.52 -9.92
N THR A 233 -2.06 -3.87 -10.57
CA THR A 233 -1.30 -2.75 -9.99
C THR A 233 -2.06 -1.43 -10.02
N THR A 234 -2.90 -1.22 -11.04
CA THR A 234 -3.72 -0.02 -11.21
C THR A 234 -5.02 -0.02 -10.40
N ILE A 235 -5.43 -1.17 -9.84
CA ILE A 235 -6.61 -1.25 -8.98
C ILE A 235 -6.40 -0.44 -7.68
N PRO A 236 -7.30 0.53 -7.36
CA PRO A 236 -7.24 1.30 -6.12
C PRO A 236 -7.12 0.41 -4.88
N GLY A 237 -6.38 0.88 -3.87
CA GLY A 237 -6.10 0.09 -2.66
C GLY A 237 -7.34 -0.44 -1.95
N ARG A 238 -8.46 0.31 -2.00
CA ARG A 238 -9.75 -0.11 -1.42
C ARG A 238 -10.27 -1.41 -2.02
N PHE A 239 -10.38 -1.47 -3.35
CA PHE A 239 -10.93 -2.62 -4.06
C PHE A 239 -10.04 -3.84 -3.90
N LYS A 240 -8.72 -3.63 -3.81
CA LYS A 240 -7.78 -4.70 -3.47
C LYS A 240 -8.04 -5.26 -2.06
N ASN A 241 -8.27 -4.39 -1.07
CA ASN A 241 -8.50 -4.83 0.29
C ASN A 241 -9.86 -5.51 0.42
N ASP A 242 -10.91 -4.98 -0.21
CA ASP A 242 -12.23 -5.59 -0.25
C ASP A 242 -12.18 -6.99 -0.89
N LEU A 243 -11.56 -7.10 -2.08
CA LEU A 243 -11.38 -8.39 -2.75
C LEU A 243 -10.56 -9.38 -1.91
N ARG A 244 -9.52 -8.90 -1.21
CA ARG A 244 -8.72 -9.73 -0.30
C ARG A 244 -9.57 -10.23 0.86
N ASP A 245 -10.36 -9.37 1.47
CA ASP A 245 -11.21 -9.71 2.62
C ASP A 245 -12.29 -10.71 2.19
N ASP A 246 -12.93 -10.52 1.04
CA ASP A 246 -13.88 -11.47 0.45
C ASP A 246 -13.23 -12.85 0.22
N LEU A 247 -12.05 -12.88 -0.40
CA LEU A 247 -11.29 -14.13 -0.62
C LEU A 247 -10.89 -14.81 0.70
N LEU A 248 -10.50 -14.03 1.71
CA LEU A 248 -10.13 -14.55 3.01
C LEU A 248 -11.33 -15.08 3.78
N ASP A 249 -12.49 -14.43 3.69
CA ASP A 249 -13.73 -14.88 4.32
C ASP A 249 -14.23 -16.18 3.66
N GLU A 250 -14.14 -16.28 2.33
CA GLU A 250 -14.43 -17.53 1.61
C GLU A 250 -13.43 -18.63 2.02
N THR A 251 -12.14 -18.34 2.10
CA THR A 251 -11.11 -19.32 2.50
C THR A 251 -11.28 -19.77 3.96
N ARG A 252 -11.69 -18.86 4.87
CA ARG A 252 -11.98 -19.17 6.27
C ARG A 252 -13.14 -20.14 6.41
N SER A 253 -14.17 -20.04 5.57
CA SER A 253 -15.29 -20.99 5.57
C SER A 253 -14.82 -22.44 5.37
N TYR A 254 -13.72 -22.65 4.62
CA TYR A 254 -13.11 -23.96 4.41
C TYR A 254 -12.01 -24.34 5.42
N THR A 255 -11.32 -23.36 6.02
CA THR A 255 -10.20 -23.61 6.97
C THR A 255 -10.62 -23.71 8.43
N THR A 256 -11.84 -23.31 8.80
CA THR A 256 -12.32 -23.35 10.18
C THR A 256 -12.26 -24.76 10.77
N SER A 257 -12.61 -25.78 9.98
CA SER A 257 -12.54 -27.19 10.41
C SER A 257 -11.11 -27.66 10.69
N VAL A 258 -10.15 -27.31 9.83
CA VAL A 258 -8.74 -27.70 10.00
C VAL A 258 -8.11 -26.96 11.17
N GLN A 259 -8.45 -25.69 11.36
CA GLN A 259 -7.85 -24.84 12.39
C GLN A 259 -8.36 -25.21 13.79
N GLU A 260 -9.62 -25.65 13.93
CA GLU A 260 -10.15 -26.21 15.17
C GLU A 260 -9.46 -27.53 15.54
N THR A 261 -9.29 -28.46 14.59
CA THR A 261 -8.58 -29.73 14.82
C THR A 261 -7.11 -29.52 15.21
N VAL A 262 -6.41 -28.59 14.55
CA VAL A 262 -5.00 -28.28 14.87
C VAL A 262 -4.87 -27.59 16.24
N LYS A 263 -5.84 -26.76 16.62
CA LYS A 263 -5.84 -26.09 17.92
C LYS A 263 -6.13 -27.07 19.06
N GLU A 264 -7.01 -28.05 18.87
CA GLU A 264 -7.23 -29.15 19.82
C GLU A 264 -5.97 -29.99 20.04
N VAL A 265 -5.25 -30.33 18.96
CA VAL A 265 -4.01 -31.12 19.04
C VAL A 265 -2.86 -30.31 19.67
N LEU A 266 -2.71 -29.02 19.34
CA LEU A 266 -1.62 -28.18 19.89
C LEU A 266 -1.82 -27.77 21.35
N VAL A 267 -3.07 -27.64 21.81
CA VAL A 267 -3.38 -27.36 23.23
C VAL A 267 -3.05 -28.58 24.11
N ALA A 268 -3.16 -29.80 23.57
CA ALA A 268 -2.79 -31.02 24.29
C ALA A 268 -1.29 -31.15 24.56
N GLU A 269 -0.42 -30.44 23.81
CA GLU A 269 1.02 -30.70 23.79
C GLU A 269 1.90 -29.55 24.35
N HIS A 270 1.32 -28.47 24.92
CA HIS A 270 2.08 -27.32 25.48
C HIS A 270 3.10 -26.68 24.52
N VAL A 271 2.95 -26.88 23.21
CA VAL A 271 3.80 -26.25 22.20
C VAL A 271 3.32 -24.81 22.02
N ARG A 272 4.23 -23.84 22.18
CA ARG A 272 3.91 -22.42 21.90
C ARG A 272 3.28 -22.35 20.50
N PRO A 273 2.11 -21.70 20.34
CA PRO A 273 1.49 -21.60 19.03
C PRO A 273 2.50 -20.98 18.07
N PHE A 274 2.94 -21.78 17.09
CA PHE A 274 3.72 -21.29 15.98
C PHE A 274 2.81 -20.36 15.20
N ASP A 275 3.02 -19.05 15.34
CA ASP A 275 2.33 -18.06 14.53
C ASP A 275 2.75 -18.29 13.08
N LEU A 276 1.90 -19.01 12.33
CA LEU A 276 2.06 -19.15 10.89
C LEU A 276 2.28 -17.76 10.30
N PRO A 277 3.32 -17.56 9.47
CA PRO A 277 3.53 -16.28 8.81
C PRO A 277 2.23 -15.90 8.12
N LYS A 278 1.70 -14.70 8.40
CA LYS A 278 0.52 -14.19 7.68
C LYS A 278 0.90 -14.05 6.21
N VAL A 279 0.59 -15.06 5.42
CA VAL A 279 0.82 -15.06 3.97
C VAL A 279 -0.09 -14.00 3.37
N ASP A 280 0.51 -12.96 2.82
CA ASP A 280 -0.25 -11.95 2.07
C ASP A 280 -0.55 -12.52 0.67
N ILE A 281 -1.79 -12.96 0.48
CA ILE A 281 -2.27 -13.57 -0.76
C ILE A 281 -1.99 -12.67 -1.96
N THR A 282 -2.08 -11.34 -1.81
CA THR A 282 -1.79 -10.45 -2.94
C THR A 282 -0.33 -10.47 -3.32
N LYS A 283 0.59 -10.58 -2.36
CA LYS A 283 2.03 -10.72 -2.66
C LYS A 283 2.33 -12.05 -3.34
N LEU A 284 1.64 -13.11 -2.94
CA LEU A 284 1.76 -14.42 -3.56
C LEU A 284 1.24 -14.41 -5.01
N ALA A 285 0.12 -13.74 -5.28
CA ALA A 285 -0.41 -13.58 -6.64
C ALA A 285 0.59 -12.87 -7.57
N HIS A 286 1.18 -11.77 -7.09
CA HIS A 286 2.23 -11.04 -7.81
C HIS A 286 3.46 -11.92 -8.10
N PHE A 287 3.96 -12.65 -7.09
CA PHE A 287 5.04 -13.63 -7.26
C PHE A 287 4.74 -14.63 -8.39
N PHE A 288 3.55 -15.24 -8.40
CA PHE A 288 3.17 -16.22 -9.42
C PHE A 288 2.93 -15.59 -10.80
N LEU A 289 2.39 -14.36 -10.88
CA LEU A 289 2.22 -13.65 -12.15
C LEU A 289 3.57 -13.34 -12.80
N PHE A 290 4.57 -12.91 -12.03
CA PHE A 290 5.93 -12.69 -12.55
C PHE A 290 6.66 -13.99 -12.89
N ALA A 291 6.40 -15.07 -12.14
CA ALA A 291 6.88 -16.41 -12.49
C ALA A 291 6.31 -16.87 -13.84
N LEU A 292 4.99 -16.69 -14.06
CA LEU A 292 4.30 -17.01 -15.32
C LEU A 292 4.79 -16.13 -16.47
N LEU A 293 4.93 -14.81 -16.25
CA LEU A 293 5.48 -13.88 -17.23
C LEU A 293 6.85 -14.35 -17.74
N THR A 294 7.74 -14.73 -16.81
CA THR A 294 9.08 -15.22 -17.14
C THR A 294 9.04 -16.51 -17.96
N LEU A 295 8.16 -17.44 -17.60
CA LEU A 295 7.99 -18.69 -18.33
C LEU A 295 7.54 -18.41 -19.77
N LEU A 296 6.57 -17.51 -19.95
CA LEU A 296 6.06 -17.15 -21.27
C LEU A 296 7.09 -16.41 -22.12
N LEU A 297 7.94 -15.58 -21.51
CA LEU A 297 9.06 -14.94 -22.20
C LEU A 297 10.07 -15.99 -22.71
N LEU A 298 10.38 -17.01 -21.91
CA LEU A 298 11.26 -18.11 -22.31
C LEU A 298 10.63 -18.99 -23.41
N LEU A 299 9.32 -19.27 -23.33
CA LEU A 299 8.62 -20.07 -24.34
C LEU A 299 8.47 -19.33 -25.68
N THR A 300 8.20 -18.03 -25.64
CA THR A 300 8.01 -17.21 -26.86
C THR A 300 9.35 -16.78 -27.48
N ASN A 301 10.42 -16.77 -26.69
CA ASN A 301 11.76 -16.44 -27.13
C ASN A 301 12.85 -17.27 -26.40
N PRO A 302 13.06 -18.55 -26.77
CA PRO A 302 14.00 -19.43 -26.09
C PRO A 302 15.47 -19.00 -26.18
N GLU A 303 15.79 -18.14 -27.15
CA GLU A 303 17.15 -17.62 -27.40
C GLU A 303 17.46 -16.35 -26.58
N ILE A 304 16.51 -15.89 -25.73
CA ILE A 304 16.74 -14.72 -24.87
C ILE A 304 17.89 -14.97 -23.89
N SER A 305 18.83 -14.04 -23.81
CA SER A 305 19.91 -14.12 -22.82
C SER A 305 19.36 -13.92 -21.41
N VAL A 306 19.90 -14.65 -20.42
CA VAL A 306 19.52 -14.50 -19.00
C VAL A 306 19.64 -13.06 -18.53
N LYS A 307 20.73 -12.38 -18.91
CA LYS A 307 20.97 -10.98 -18.53
C LYS A 307 19.84 -10.08 -19.00
N LEU A 308 19.42 -10.23 -20.26
CA LEU A 308 18.33 -9.44 -20.83
C LEU A 308 16.98 -9.82 -20.21
N LEU A 309 16.74 -11.10 -19.93
CA LEU A 309 15.53 -11.56 -19.25
C LEU A 309 15.41 -10.97 -17.84
N LEU A 310 16.48 -11.02 -17.04
CA LEU A 310 16.52 -10.43 -15.70
C LEU A 310 16.37 -8.91 -15.73
N LEU A 311 17.02 -8.23 -16.69
CA LEU A 311 16.83 -6.80 -16.90
C LEU A 311 15.37 -6.48 -17.22
N ASN A 312 14.77 -7.24 -18.13
CA ASN A 312 13.37 -7.07 -18.50
C ASN A 312 12.42 -7.23 -17.31
N LEU A 313 12.62 -8.26 -16.49
CA LEU A 313 11.84 -8.48 -15.27
C LEU A 313 11.99 -7.31 -14.30
N PHE A 314 13.22 -6.81 -14.11
CA PHE A 314 13.49 -5.67 -13.24
C PHE A 314 12.77 -4.40 -13.71
N LEU A 315 12.81 -4.12 -15.02
CA LEU A 315 12.12 -2.95 -15.58
C LEU A 315 10.60 -3.06 -15.41
N VAL A 316 10.00 -4.24 -15.61
CA VAL A 316 8.56 -4.45 -15.40
C VAL A 316 8.21 -4.26 -13.92
N ALA A 317 8.95 -4.88 -13.01
CA ALA A 317 8.72 -4.75 -11.56
C ALA A 317 8.89 -3.30 -11.07
N CYS A 318 9.84 -2.54 -11.62
CA CYS A 318 9.95 -1.12 -11.31
C CYS A 318 8.81 -0.30 -11.90
N SER A 319 8.38 -0.61 -13.14
CA SER A 319 7.29 0.11 -13.79
C SER A 319 5.96 -0.05 -13.05
N THR A 320 5.66 -1.24 -12.52
CA THR A 320 4.44 -1.49 -11.75
C THR A 320 4.40 -0.69 -10.45
N GLU A 321 5.54 -0.50 -9.78
CA GLU A 321 5.65 0.35 -8.59
C GLU A 321 5.56 1.85 -8.95
N LEU A 322 6.16 2.28 -10.05
CA LEU A 322 6.08 3.68 -10.48
C LEU A 322 4.66 4.07 -10.89
N ILE A 323 3.92 3.19 -11.58
CA ILE A 323 2.50 3.42 -11.92
C ILE A 323 1.65 3.58 -10.65
N GLN A 324 1.97 2.85 -9.57
CA GLN A 324 1.25 2.95 -8.29
C GLN A 324 1.33 4.32 -7.61
N LEU A 325 2.28 5.19 -7.98
CA LEU A 325 2.32 6.59 -7.50
C LEU A 325 1.03 7.38 -7.82
N TYR A 326 0.32 6.95 -8.85
CA TYR A 326 -0.92 7.56 -9.34
C TYR A 326 -2.18 6.80 -8.92
N VAL A 327 -2.02 5.69 -8.19
CA VAL A 327 -3.13 4.83 -7.76
C VAL A 327 -3.46 5.15 -6.30
N GLU A 328 -4.70 5.60 -6.07
CA GLU A 328 -5.15 5.95 -4.73
C GLU A 328 -5.05 4.78 -3.73
N GLY A 329 -4.51 5.07 -2.55
CA GLY A 329 -4.36 4.08 -1.48
C GLY A 329 -3.28 3.03 -1.74
N ARG A 330 -2.46 3.19 -2.79
CA ARG A 330 -1.24 2.41 -2.99
C ARG A 330 -0.02 3.21 -2.57
N SER A 331 1.04 2.52 -2.21
CA SER A 331 2.32 3.12 -1.90
C SER A 331 3.39 2.21 -2.50
N PRO A 332 4.27 2.75 -3.36
CA PRO A 332 5.33 1.94 -3.93
C PRO A 332 6.29 1.49 -2.84
N LEU A 333 6.69 0.22 -2.89
CA LEU A 333 7.60 -0.39 -1.93
C LEU A 333 8.68 -1.16 -2.68
N ILE A 334 9.94 -0.92 -2.31
CA ILE A 334 11.09 -1.68 -2.83
C ILE A 334 10.88 -3.19 -2.58
N ARG A 335 10.24 -3.55 -1.47
CA ARG A 335 9.88 -4.93 -1.14
C ARG A 335 9.03 -5.60 -2.24
N ASP A 336 8.16 -4.84 -2.90
CA ASP A 336 7.25 -5.39 -3.91
C ASP A 336 8.01 -5.72 -5.20
N VAL A 337 8.96 -4.85 -5.59
CA VAL A 337 9.93 -5.16 -6.67
C VAL A 337 10.69 -6.45 -6.37
N VAL A 338 11.16 -6.63 -5.13
CA VAL A 338 11.91 -7.84 -4.73
C VAL A 338 11.04 -9.09 -4.83
N ILE A 339 9.76 -9.03 -4.44
CA ILE A 339 8.83 -10.16 -4.53
C ILE A 339 8.55 -10.52 -5.99
N ASP A 340 8.30 -9.53 -6.84
CA ASP A 340 8.10 -9.71 -8.28
C ASP A 340 9.33 -10.34 -8.94
N MET A 341 10.53 -9.85 -8.60
CA MET A 341 11.80 -10.40 -9.07
C MET A 341 12.08 -11.81 -8.57
N ALA A 342 11.70 -12.15 -7.33
CA ALA A 342 11.87 -13.50 -6.78
C ALA A 342 11.02 -14.52 -7.55
N GLY A 343 9.80 -14.16 -7.92
CA GLY A 343 8.91 -15.00 -8.74
C GLY A 343 9.52 -15.31 -10.10
N GLY A 344 9.97 -14.27 -10.81
CA GLY A 344 10.63 -14.47 -12.10
C GLY A 344 11.97 -15.21 -12.00
N GLY A 345 12.80 -14.88 -11.02
CA GLY A 345 14.08 -15.54 -10.77
C GLY A 345 13.94 -17.04 -10.50
N MET A 346 12.92 -17.44 -9.73
CA MET A 346 12.60 -18.86 -9.49
C MET A 346 12.36 -19.60 -10.82
N THR A 347 11.56 -19.03 -11.72
CA THR A 347 11.30 -19.62 -13.04
C THR A 347 12.57 -19.75 -13.87
N VAL A 348 13.45 -18.74 -13.85
CA VAL A 348 14.75 -18.83 -14.54
C VAL A 348 15.54 -20.01 -14.02
N VAL A 349 15.71 -20.15 -12.69
CA VAL A 349 16.47 -21.25 -12.08
C VAL A 349 15.89 -22.61 -12.50
N LEU A 350 14.58 -22.79 -12.36
CA LEU A 350 13.91 -24.05 -12.73
C LEU A 350 14.06 -24.39 -14.22
N TRP A 351 13.98 -23.39 -15.11
CA TRP A 351 14.18 -23.59 -16.55
C TRP A 351 15.59 -24.06 -16.88
N TYR A 352 16.62 -23.47 -16.26
CA TYR A 352 18.00 -23.88 -16.51
C TYR A 352 18.30 -25.27 -15.95
N LEU A 353 17.77 -25.63 -14.77
CA LEU A 353 17.94 -26.96 -14.21
C LEU A 353 17.35 -28.06 -15.11
N THR A 354 16.18 -27.82 -15.70
CA THR A 354 15.56 -28.79 -16.62
C THR A 354 16.31 -28.91 -17.95
N MET A 355 16.83 -27.79 -18.49
CA MET A 355 17.62 -27.79 -19.72
C MET A 355 18.98 -28.47 -19.56
N VAL A 356 19.68 -28.25 -18.43
CA VAL A 356 20.94 -28.95 -18.11
C VAL A 356 20.69 -30.46 -18.00
N ARG A 357 19.63 -30.87 -17.30
CA ARG A 357 19.27 -32.29 -17.15
C ARG A 357 19.02 -32.96 -18.49
N LYS A 358 18.29 -32.30 -19.41
CA LYS A 358 18.02 -32.84 -20.76
C LYS A 358 19.31 -33.06 -21.56
N ARG A 359 20.24 -32.10 -21.55
CA ARG A 359 21.55 -32.23 -22.23
C ARG A 359 22.40 -33.38 -21.65
N THR A 360 22.41 -33.54 -20.33
CA THR A 360 23.15 -34.65 -19.70
C THR A 360 22.51 -36.02 -19.92
N GLY A 361 21.18 -36.09 -20.08
CA GLY A 361 20.46 -37.32 -20.40
C GLY A 361 20.67 -37.75 -21.86
N GLU A 362 20.63 -36.80 -22.80
CA GLU A 362 20.94 -37.06 -24.21
C GLU A 362 22.40 -37.52 -24.40
N ALA A 363 23.36 -36.93 -23.68
CA ALA A 363 24.76 -37.36 -23.70
C ALA A 363 24.96 -38.80 -23.17
N LYS A 364 24.15 -39.23 -22.19
CA LYS A 364 24.19 -40.61 -21.68
C LYS A 364 23.53 -41.62 -22.62
N ASN A 365 22.46 -41.23 -23.31
CA ASN A 365 21.75 -42.11 -24.25
C ASN A 365 22.43 -42.20 -25.64
N GLY A 366 23.29 -41.25 -26.02
CA GLY A 366 24.08 -41.29 -27.25
C GLY A 366 25.40 -42.08 -27.15
N MET A 367 25.71 -42.66 -26.00
CA MET A 367 26.89 -43.51 -25.76
C MET A 367 26.56 -45.02 -25.63
N CYS A 368 25.31 -45.42 -25.91
CA CYS A 368 24.90 -46.83 -25.98
C CYS A 368 24.80 -47.31 -27.43
#